data_AF-A0A7S1ZC53-F1
#
_entry.id   AF-A0A7S1ZC53-F1
#
_cell.length_a   1.000
_cell.length_b   1.000
_cell.length_c   1.000
_cell.angle_alpha   90.00
_cell.angle_beta   90.00
_cell.angle_gamma   90.00
#
_symmetry.space_group_name_H-M   'P 1'
#
loop_
_entity.id
_entity.type
_entity.pdbx_description
1 polymer ?
#
loop_
_entity_poly.entity_id
_entity_poly.type
_entity_poly.pdbx_seq_one_letter_code
_entity_poly.pdbx_strand_id
1 'polypeptide(L)'
;PAGERKGGEEAPELVRRIGKPHPEVYQLAFSALAAGEEGKGGKEANNAATTTLMVGDALETDVAGGADAGCSTLWVVETGIHGPDAREISGGEEGDDNAMGRGAEEVLARFNKRKGTGLSPTFVTSGFQW
;
A
#
# COMPACT_ATOMS: atom_id res chain seq x y z
N PRO A 1 -46.57 9.04 -25.48
CA PRO A 1 -45.52 8.03 -25.27
C PRO A 1 -44.20 8.73 -24.88
N ALA A 2 -43.98 8.92 -23.58
CA ALA A 2 -42.72 9.42 -23.05
C ALA A 2 -41.73 8.26 -23.01
N GLY A 3 -40.63 8.38 -23.75
CA GLY A 3 -39.55 7.39 -23.73
C GLY A 3 -38.84 7.42 -22.39
N GLU A 4 -38.86 6.28 -21.69
CA GLU A 4 -38.00 6.02 -20.54
C GLU A 4 -36.53 6.10 -21.00
N ARG A 5 -35.81 7.12 -20.52
CA ARG A 5 -34.35 7.18 -20.66
C ARG A 5 -33.75 6.26 -19.61
N LYS A 6 -33.13 5.16 -20.05
CA LYS A 6 -32.24 4.33 -19.22
C LYS A 6 -30.98 5.12 -18.86
N GLY A 7 -31.04 5.98 -17.85
CA GLY A 7 -29.93 6.82 -17.39
C GLY A 7 -29.06 6.19 -16.30
N GLY A 8 -28.90 4.87 -16.28
CA GLY A 8 -28.32 4.14 -15.14
C GLY A 8 -26.98 3.44 -15.37
N GLU A 9 -26.58 3.17 -16.61
CA GLU A 9 -25.43 2.28 -16.90
C GLU A 9 -24.10 3.01 -17.17
N GLU A 10 -24.10 4.32 -17.46
CA GLU A 10 -22.89 5.06 -17.87
C GLU A 10 -22.15 5.81 -16.75
N ALA A 11 -22.76 5.93 -15.55
CA ALA A 11 -22.18 6.72 -14.45
C ALA A 11 -20.80 6.24 -13.94
N PRO A 12 -20.47 4.93 -13.90
CA PRO A 12 -19.17 4.48 -13.40
C PRO A 12 -17.99 4.86 -14.29
N GLU A 13 -18.19 4.96 -15.61
CA GLU A 13 -17.13 5.26 -16.58
C GLU A 13 -16.67 6.72 -16.52
N LEU A 14 -17.50 7.60 -15.96
CA LEU A 14 -17.17 9.01 -15.73
C LEU A 14 -16.40 9.25 -14.43
N VAL A 15 -16.28 8.24 -13.57
CA VAL A 15 -15.60 8.36 -12.28
C VAL A 15 -14.16 7.85 -12.39
N ARG A 16 -13.20 8.77 -12.34
CA ARG A 16 -11.78 8.42 -12.19
C ARG A 16 -11.42 8.30 -10.72
N ARG A 17 -10.86 7.14 -10.33
CA ARG A 17 -10.29 6.93 -8.99
C ARG A 17 -8.82 7.33 -9.00
N ILE A 18 -8.41 8.05 -7.96
CA ILE A 18 -7.03 8.52 -7.77
C ILE A 18 -6.59 8.23 -6.34
N GLY A 19 -5.28 8.27 -6.10
CA GLY A 19 -4.67 7.90 -4.82
C GLY A 19 -4.24 6.44 -4.79
N LYS A 20 -3.68 5.98 -3.67
CA LYS A 20 -3.20 4.60 -3.54
C LYS A 20 -4.37 3.60 -3.65
N PRO A 21 -4.21 2.45 -4.31
CA PRO A 21 -2.98 1.91 -4.91
C PRO A 21 -2.79 2.29 -6.40
N HIS A 22 -3.48 3.31 -6.92
CA HIS A 22 -3.48 3.63 -8.35
C HIS A 22 -2.12 4.18 -8.83
N PRO A 23 -1.58 3.75 -9.99
CA PRO A 23 -0.22 4.09 -10.44
C PRO A 23 0.09 5.58 -10.52
N GLU A 24 -0.91 6.42 -10.82
CA GLU A 24 -0.70 7.84 -11.07
C GLU A 24 -0.15 8.59 -9.86
N VAL A 25 -0.50 8.18 -8.63
CA VAL A 25 0.05 8.82 -7.43
C VAL A 25 1.54 8.51 -7.25
N TYR A 26 1.96 7.30 -7.61
CA TYR A 26 3.36 6.87 -7.53
C TYR A 26 4.19 7.52 -8.62
N GLN A 27 3.68 7.60 -9.85
CA GLN A 27 4.33 8.30 -10.96
C GLN A 27 4.57 9.78 -10.62
N LEU A 28 3.58 10.44 -10.01
CA LEU A 28 3.73 11.82 -9.55
C LEU A 28 4.81 11.94 -8.47
N ALA A 29 4.82 11.03 -7.49
CA ALA A 29 5.83 11.02 -6.43
C ALA A 29 7.25 10.79 -6.97
N PHE A 30 7.44 9.82 -7.85
CA PHE A 30 8.74 9.56 -8.48
C PHE A 30 9.22 10.72 -9.35
N SER A 31 8.30 11.36 -10.08
CA SER A 31 8.63 12.56 -10.87
C SER A 31 9.10 13.71 -9.98
N ALA A 32 8.44 13.92 -8.84
CA ALA A 32 8.82 14.95 -7.89
C ALA A 32 10.18 14.66 -7.23
N LEU A 33 10.47 13.40 -6.90
CA LEU A 33 11.78 12.98 -6.40
C LEU A 33 12.88 13.24 -7.44
N ALA A 34 12.63 12.85 -8.69
CA ALA A 34 13.56 13.08 -9.80
C ALA A 34 13.81 14.58 -10.07
N ALA A 35 12.79 15.43 -9.89
CA ALA A 35 12.92 16.88 -10.04
C ALA A 35 13.62 17.55 -8.85
N GLY A 36 13.47 17.01 -7.63
CA GLY A 36 14.19 17.49 -6.44
C GLY A 36 15.69 17.17 -6.48
N GLU A 37 16.13 16.25 -7.34
CA GLU A 37 17.54 15.92 -7.61
C GLU A 37 18.20 16.83 -8.66
N GLU A 38 17.67 18.04 -8.88
CA GLU A 38 18.29 19.09 -9.71
C GLU A 38 19.76 19.34 -9.29
N GLY A 39 20.67 18.62 -9.94
CA GLY A 39 22.09 18.57 -9.61
C GLY A 39 22.77 17.24 -10.00
N LYS A 40 22.02 16.15 -10.14
CA LYS A 40 22.55 14.84 -10.58
C LYS A 40 21.81 14.35 -11.84
N GLY A 41 22.46 14.51 -12.98
CA GLY A 41 21.83 14.29 -14.29
C GLY A 41 21.31 12.87 -14.54
N GLY A 42 20.06 12.79 -15.03
CA GLY A 42 19.61 11.98 -16.16
C GLY A 42 19.55 10.45 -16.04
N LYS A 43 20.21 9.83 -15.05
CA LYS A 43 20.23 8.35 -14.88
C LYS A 43 19.60 7.87 -13.58
N GLU A 44 19.58 8.69 -12.52
CA GLU A 44 18.99 8.32 -11.21
C GLU A 44 17.45 8.40 -11.21
N ALA A 45 16.86 9.32 -11.99
CA ALA A 45 15.41 9.44 -12.16
C ALA A 45 14.72 8.13 -12.62
N ASN A 46 15.42 7.28 -13.39
CA ASN A 46 14.88 6.01 -13.87
C ASN A 46 14.92 4.87 -12.82
N ASN A 47 15.59 5.08 -11.69
CA ASN A 47 15.71 4.08 -10.61
C ASN A 47 14.89 4.42 -9.36
N ALA A 48 14.16 5.54 -9.36
CA ALA A 48 13.46 6.06 -8.18
C ALA A 48 12.58 5.01 -7.50
N ALA A 49 11.87 4.17 -8.25
CA ALA A 49 11.07 3.08 -7.68
C ALA A 49 11.94 2.10 -6.86
N THR A 50 13.03 1.59 -7.44
CA THR A 50 13.89 0.59 -6.80
C THR A 50 14.69 1.10 -5.61
N THR A 51 14.89 2.41 -5.52
CA THR A 51 15.59 3.06 -4.40
C THR A 51 14.65 3.68 -3.38
N THR A 52 13.33 3.58 -3.58
CA THR A 52 12.31 4.11 -2.68
C THR A 52 11.74 3.02 -1.78
N LEU A 53 11.55 3.36 -0.51
CA LEU A 53 10.83 2.56 0.46
C LEU A 53 9.42 3.14 0.66
N MET A 54 8.39 2.36 0.32
CA MET A 54 7.01 2.68 0.62
C MET A 54 6.71 2.27 2.06
N VAL A 55 6.54 3.25 2.95
CA VAL A 55 6.18 3.02 4.36
C VAL A 55 4.69 3.25 4.51
N GLY A 56 3.98 2.28 5.09
CA GLY A 56 2.56 2.43 5.38
C GLY A 56 1.99 1.26 6.15
N ASP A 57 0.73 1.39 6.54
CA ASP A 57 0.07 0.48 7.47
C ASP A 57 -1.01 -0.38 6.82
N ALA A 58 -1.45 -0.02 5.61
CA ALA A 58 -2.52 -0.71 4.90
C ALA A 58 -1.99 -1.64 3.80
N LEU A 59 -2.36 -2.92 3.88
CA LEU A 59 -2.05 -3.90 2.83
C LEU A 59 -2.68 -3.54 1.47
N GLU A 60 -3.95 -3.10 1.49
CA GLU A 60 -4.76 -2.77 0.31
C GLU A 60 -4.20 -1.63 -0.53
N THR A 61 -3.48 -0.70 0.10
CA THR A 61 -3.09 0.57 -0.53
C THR A 61 -1.58 0.75 -0.51
N ASP A 62 -0.95 0.73 0.66
CA ASP A 62 0.48 1.02 0.82
C ASP A 62 1.34 -0.10 0.29
N VAL A 63 1.15 -1.30 0.84
CA VAL A 63 1.97 -2.46 0.46
C VAL A 63 1.64 -2.87 -0.97
N ALA A 64 0.36 -3.01 -1.32
CA ALA A 64 -0.04 -3.37 -2.67
C ALA A 64 0.44 -2.35 -3.71
N GLY A 65 0.11 -1.07 -3.52
CA GLY A 65 0.49 -0.05 -4.49
C GLY A 65 2.00 0.19 -4.54
N GLY A 66 2.70 0.08 -3.40
CA GLY A 66 4.16 0.18 -3.35
C GLY A 66 4.85 -0.96 -4.08
N ALA A 67 4.42 -2.20 -3.85
CA ALA A 67 4.95 -3.37 -4.55
C ALA A 67 4.66 -3.30 -6.05
N ASP A 68 3.44 -2.95 -6.46
CA ASP A 68 3.06 -2.80 -7.87
C ASP A 68 3.82 -1.66 -8.55
N ALA A 69 4.16 -0.60 -7.81
CA ALA A 69 5.00 0.50 -8.29
C ALA A 69 6.50 0.17 -8.35
N GLY A 70 6.92 -1.00 -7.84
CA GLY A 70 8.31 -1.45 -7.84
C GLY A 70 9.15 -0.95 -6.65
N CYS A 71 8.52 -0.42 -5.61
CA CYS A 71 9.19 -0.03 -4.36
C CYS A 71 9.51 -1.25 -3.49
N SER A 72 10.51 -1.11 -2.63
CA SER A 72 10.52 -1.89 -1.39
C SER A 72 9.38 -1.40 -0.49
N THR A 73 8.79 -2.25 0.34
CA THR A 73 7.68 -1.86 1.22
C THR A 73 7.98 -2.18 2.68
N LEU A 74 7.72 -1.23 3.58
CA LEU A 74 7.72 -1.42 5.03
C LEU A 74 6.28 -1.37 5.52
N TRP A 75 5.78 -2.51 6.01
CA TRP A 75 4.45 -2.60 6.59
C TRP A 75 4.50 -2.32 8.09
N VAL A 76 3.82 -1.28 8.54
CA VAL A 76 3.68 -0.89 9.95
C VAL A 76 2.39 -1.50 10.49
N VAL A 77 2.52 -2.44 11.43
CA VAL A 77 1.40 -3.28 11.85
C VAL A 77 0.74 -2.74 13.11
N GLU A 78 1.48 -2.68 14.22
CA GLU A 78 0.90 -2.46 15.55
C GLU A 78 0.21 -1.10 15.69
N THR A 79 0.88 -0.04 15.25
CA THR A 79 0.30 1.31 15.25
C THR A 79 -0.59 1.59 14.03
N GLY A 80 -0.77 0.59 13.17
CA GLY A 80 -1.44 0.67 11.88
C GLY A 80 -2.89 0.20 11.91
N ILE A 81 -3.60 0.36 10.78
CA ILE A 81 -5.00 -0.10 10.66
C ILE A 81 -5.19 -1.60 10.91
N HIS A 82 -4.17 -2.42 10.63
CA HIS A 82 -4.21 -3.89 10.80
C HIS A 82 -3.75 -4.35 12.19
N GLY A 83 -3.32 -3.41 13.05
CA GLY A 83 -2.85 -3.69 14.41
C GLY A 83 -3.89 -4.41 15.29
N PRO A 84 -5.15 -3.95 15.33
CA PRO A 84 -6.22 -4.63 16.08
C PRO A 84 -6.41 -6.10 15.66
N ASP A 85 -6.44 -6.37 14.35
CA ASP A 85 -6.60 -7.73 13.81
C ASP A 85 -5.40 -8.61 14.19
N ALA A 86 -4.18 -8.09 14.07
CA ALA A 86 -2.96 -8.80 14.44
C ALA A 86 -2.93 -9.15 15.94
N ARG A 87 -3.36 -8.23 16.81
CA ARG A 87 -3.49 -8.46 18.26
C ARG A 87 -4.55 -9.51 18.58
N GLU A 88 -5.74 -9.39 17.98
CA GLU A 88 -6.84 -10.34 18.19
C GLU A 88 -6.41 -11.77 17.80
N ILE A 89 -5.74 -11.92 16.67
CA ILE A 89 -5.28 -13.22 16.18
C ILE A 89 -4.18 -13.80 17.06
N SER A 90 -3.23 -12.97 17.47
CA SER A 90 -2.07 -13.42 18.24
C SER A 90 -2.38 -13.69 19.70
N GLY A 91 -3.47 -13.10 20.24
CA GLY A 91 -3.81 -13.16 21.66
C GLY A 91 -2.79 -12.44 22.56
N GLY A 92 -1.88 -11.66 21.97
CA GLY A 92 -0.82 -10.94 22.67
C GLY A 92 -1.27 -9.57 23.17
N GLU A 93 -0.59 -9.09 24.20
CA GLU A 93 -0.72 -7.71 24.68
C GLU A 93 0.15 -6.76 23.84
N GLU A 94 -0.12 -5.46 23.94
CA GLU A 94 0.67 -4.40 23.31
C GLU A 94 2.16 -4.50 23.71
N GLY A 95 3.06 -4.45 22.74
CA GLY A 95 4.51 -4.60 22.96
C GLY A 95 5.06 -6.04 22.99
N ASP A 96 4.24 -7.09 22.78
CA ASP A 96 4.77 -8.43 22.51
C ASP A 96 5.11 -8.60 21.02
N ASP A 97 6.34 -8.24 20.64
CA ASP A 97 6.81 -8.30 19.25
C ASP A 97 6.71 -9.70 18.62
N ASN A 98 6.87 -10.77 19.41
CA ASN A 98 6.77 -12.14 18.89
C ASN A 98 5.32 -12.52 18.59
N ALA A 99 4.38 -12.14 19.46
CA ALA A 99 2.96 -12.32 19.21
C ALA A 99 2.51 -11.46 18.02
N MET A 100 2.94 -10.20 17.97
CA MET A 100 2.64 -9.28 16.89
C MET A 100 3.11 -9.81 15.54
N GLY A 101 4.32 -10.36 15.46
CA GLY A 101 4.84 -10.97 14.23
C GLY A 101 3.94 -12.10 13.69
N ARG A 102 3.51 -13.03 14.56
CA ARG A 102 2.58 -14.10 14.16
C ARG A 102 1.21 -13.56 13.75
N GLY A 103 0.72 -12.54 14.45
CA GLY A 103 -0.52 -11.85 14.10
C GLY A 103 -0.44 -11.21 12.71
N ALA A 104 0.64 -10.50 12.43
CA ALA A 104 0.90 -9.87 11.14
C ALA A 104 0.97 -10.89 9.99
N GLU A 105 1.68 -12.00 10.20
CA GLU A 105 1.78 -13.09 9.21
C GLU A 105 0.41 -13.66 8.84
N GLU A 106 -0.44 -13.91 9.84
CA GLU A 106 -1.78 -14.46 9.61
C GLU A 106 -2.73 -13.42 8.99
N VAL A 107 -2.64 -12.14 9.36
CA VAL A 107 -3.38 -11.06 8.68
C VAL A 107 -3.00 -11.01 7.20
N LEU A 108 -1.70 -11.04 6.88
CA LEU A 108 -1.21 -11.04 5.50
C LEU A 108 -1.68 -12.29 4.74
N ALA A 109 -1.61 -13.48 5.37
CA ALA A 109 -2.06 -14.73 4.77
C ALA A 109 -3.56 -14.69 4.45
N ARG A 110 -4.39 -14.19 5.37
CA ARG A 110 -5.83 -13.99 5.18
C ARG A 110 -6.12 -12.99 4.08
N PHE A 111 -5.39 -11.88 4.06
CA PHE A 111 -5.51 -10.86 3.02
C PHE A 111 -5.24 -11.47 1.64
N ASN A 112 -4.10 -12.14 1.48
CA ASN A 112 -3.69 -12.78 0.23
C ASN A 112 -4.69 -13.82 -0.24
N LYS A 113 -5.16 -14.68 0.67
CA LYS A 113 -6.20 -15.68 0.37
C LYS A 113 -7.51 -15.02 -0.09
N ARG A 114 -7.95 -13.95 0.57
CA ARG A 114 -9.21 -13.25 0.27
C ARG A 114 -9.16 -12.48 -1.04
N LYS A 115 -8.02 -11.86 -1.36
CA LYS A 115 -7.86 -11.03 -2.55
C LYS A 115 -7.28 -11.77 -3.74
N GLY A 116 -6.82 -13.01 -3.56
CA GLY A 116 -6.13 -13.77 -4.62
C GLY A 116 -4.78 -13.15 -4.98
N THR A 117 -4.09 -12.54 -4.01
CA THR A 117 -2.80 -11.86 -4.20
C THR A 117 -1.66 -12.67 -3.60
N GLY A 118 -0.43 -12.31 -3.96
CA GLY A 118 0.80 -12.85 -3.38
C GLY A 118 1.66 -11.76 -2.76
N LEU A 119 1.04 -10.81 -2.04
CA LEU A 119 1.78 -9.72 -1.40
C LEU A 119 2.74 -10.27 -0.36
N SER A 120 3.96 -9.74 -0.39
CA SER A 120 5.02 -10.05 0.56
C SER A 120 5.76 -8.74 0.85
N PRO A 121 5.39 -8.01 1.92
CA PRO A 121 6.12 -6.81 2.28
C PRO A 121 7.62 -7.10 2.41
N THR A 122 8.48 -6.17 1.95
CA THR A 122 9.93 -6.32 2.10
C THR A 122 10.35 -6.33 3.57
N PHE A 123 9.69 -5.49 4.38
CA PHE A 123 9.93 -5.36 5.81
C PHE A 123 8.58 -5.25 6.55
N VAL A 124 8.59 -5.67 7.81
CA VAL A 124 7.45 -5.56 8.73
C VAL A 124 7.96 -5.00 10.05
N THR A 125 7.25 -4.04 10.63
CA THR A 125 7.59 -3.41 11.92
C THR A 125 6.33 -3.20 12.76
N SER A 126 6.46 -3.18 14.09
CA SER A 126 5.37 -2.84 14.99
C SER A 126 5.01 -1.34 14.88
N GLY A 127 6.00 -0.46 14.96
CA GLY A 127 5.81 0.99 14.86
C GLY A 127 6.81 1.67 13.93
N PHE A 128 6.54 2.94 13.62
CA PHE A 128 7.42 3.81 12.84
C PHE A 128 7.37 5.26 13.36
N GLN A 129 8.53 5.93 13.43
CA GLN A 129 8.67 7.33 13.83
C GLN A 129 9.62 8.05 12.85
N TRP A 130 9.35 9.33 12.57
CA TRP A 130 10.09 10.18 11.62
C TRP A 130 11.28 10.91 12.26
#